data_AF-A0A7S4MQH7-F1
#
_entry.id   AF-A0A7S4MQH7-F1
#
_cell.length_a   1.000
_cell.length_b   1.000
_cell.length_c   1.000
_cell.angle_alpha   90.00
_cell.angle_beta   90.00
_cell.angle_gamma   90.00
#
_symmetry.space_group_name_H-M   'P 1'
#
loop_
_entity.id
_entity.type
_entity.pdbx_description
1 polymer ?
#
loop_
_entity_poly.entity_id
_entity_poly.type
_entity_poly.pdbx_seq_one_letter_code
_entity_poly.pdbx_strand_id
1 'polypeptide(L)'
;RARAIEEMRGRLGETRNHLEERQDVVVRLQAEWKPSLEQMITQVNDNFAMYFQRFRCCGEVHLSDGRKLNEAGQPEGPDDFSQYKIHIKVQWRATEQLHVLGEGGRDSGGERSVATMVYLISLQNINPAPFRVVDEINQAMDSTNERNIFECITHACNEGGKQYFLLTPKLLPDLPYGEDTVVQLVFNGPWMEPKERFNLKAFC
;
A
#
# COMPACT_ATOMS: atom_id res chain seq x y z
N ARG A 1 -1.21 60.08 13.29
CA ARG A 1 -0.28 59.00 13.71
C ARG A 1 -0.91 58.09 14.77
N ALA A 2 -1.43 58.61 15.90
CA ALA A 2 -2.10 57.78 16.93
C ALA A 2 -3.30 56.96 16.40
N ARG A 3 -4.22 57.59 15.66
CA ARG A 3 -5.41 56.92 15.07
C ARG A 3 -5.07 55.73 14.15
N ALA A 4 -4.00 55.85 13.35
CA ALA A 4 -3.56 54.77 12.46
C ALA A 4 -2.93 53.60 13.23
N ILE A 5 -2.25 53.86 14.35
CA ILE A 5 -1.72 52.82 15.24
C ILE A 5 -2.86 52.07 15.93
N GLU A 6 -3.90 52.79 16.37
CA GLU A 6 -5.10 52.22 16.98
C GLU A 6 -5.84 51.28 16.01
N GLU A 7 -6.04 51.73 14.77
CA GLU A 7 -6.70 50.95 13.71
C GLU A 7 -5.90 49.69 13.34
N MET A 8 -4.57 49.81 13.24
CA MET A 8 -3.69 48.65 13.00
C MET A 8 -3.70 47.65 14.17
N ARG A 9 -3.79 48.14 15.42
CA ARG A 9 -3.94 47.27 16.60
C ARG A 9 -5.28 46.55 16.62
N GLY A 10 -6.36 47.22 16.24
CA GLY A 10 -7.68 46.59 16.07
C GLY A 10 -7.64 45.46 15.05
N ARG A 11 -7.10 45.74 13.86
CA ARG A 11 -6.93 44.73 12.80
C ARG A 11 -6.04 43.56 13.21
N LEU A 12 -4.98 43.82 13.99
CA LEU A 12 -4.12 42.78 14.57
C LEU A 12 -4.90 41.87 15.54
N GLY A 13 -5.72 42.46 16.41
CA GLY A 13 -6.59 41.73 17.33
C GLY A 13 -7.61 40.86 16.59
N GLU A 14 -8.30 41.42 15.60
CA GLU A 14 -9.25 40.68 14.76
C GLU A 14 -8.58 39.52 14.01
N THR A 15 -7.42 39.78 13.39
CA THR A 15 -6.66 38.76 12.66
C THR A 15 -6.19 37.64 13.60
N ARG A 16 -5.78 37.98 14.83
CA ARG A 16 -5.39 37.01 15.84
C ARG A 16 -6.57 36.14 16.28
N ASN A 17 -7.73 36.74 16.55
CA ASN A 17 -8.93 35.99 16.93
C ASN A 17 -9.33 35.02 15.80
N HIS A 18 -9.33 35.47 14.55
CA HIS A 18 -9.61 34.60 13.40
C HIS A 18 -8.57 33.50 13.22
N LEU A 19 -7.31 33.74 13.57
CA LEU A 19 -6.27 32.71 13.55
C LEU A 19 -6.53 31.65 14.62
N GLU A 20 -6.85 32.06 15.85
CA GLU A 20 -7.20 31.18 16.97
C GLU A 20 -8.44 30.33 16.64
N GLU A 21 -9.51 30.95 16.12
CA GLU A 21 -10.72 30.24 15.65
C GLU A 21 -10.41 29.20 14.58
N ARG A 22 -9.57 29.53 13.59
CA ARG A 22 -9.18 28.59 12.54
C ARG A 22 -8.30 27.46 13.06
N GLN A 23 -7.41 27.75 14.01
CA GLN A 23 -6.57 26.75 14.66
C GLN A 23 -7.44 25.72 15.40
N ASP A 24 -8.46 26.17 16.12
CA ASP A 24 -9.41 25.29 16.82
C ASP A 24 -10.20 24.42 15.86
N VAL A 25 -10.60 24.95 14.70
CA VAL A 25 -11.26 24.15 13.65
C VAL A 25 -10.34 23.06 13.13
N VAL A 26 -9.06 23.37 12.87
CA VAL A 26 -8.08 22.38 12.40
C VAL A 26 -7.90 21.27 13.44
N VAL A 27 -7.72 21.64 14.71
CA VAL A 27 -7.54 20.68 15.81
C VAL A 27 -8.77 19.78 15.94
N ARG A 28 -9.98 20.33 15.87
CA ARG A 28 -11.22 19.54 15.93
C ARG A 28 -11.33 18.55 14.77
N LEU A 29 -11.10 19.02 13.54
CA LEU A 29 -11.13 18.14 12.37
C LEU A 29 -10.09 17.03 12.49
N GLN A 30 -8.87 17.37 12.91
CA GLN A 30 -7.79 16.41 13.14
C GLN A 30 -8.17 15.33 14.17
N ALA A 31 -8.84 15.71 15.26
CA ALA A 31 -9.31 14.76 16.27
C ALA A 31 -10.35 13.78 15.73
N GLU A 32 -11.10 14.14 14.67
CA GLU A 32 -12.10 13.27 14.04
C GLU A 32 -11.46 12.30 13.03
N TRP A 33 -10.64 12.80 12.10
CA TRP A 33 -10.14 11.97 11.00
C TRP A 33 -8.84 11.22 11.32
N LYS A 34 -7.94 11.77 12.15
CA LYS A 34 -6.61 11.17 12.41
C LYS A 34 -6.70 9.78 13.04
N PRO A 35 -7.54 9.53 14.06
CA PRO A 35 -7.67 8.19 14.64
C PRO A 35 -8.19 7.16 13.62
N SER A 36 -9.12 7.57 12.75
CA SER A 36 -9.64 6.71 11.68
C SER A 36 -8.55 6.36 10.66
N LEU A 37 -7.70 7.32 10.30
CA LEU A 37 -6.56 7.07 9.41
C LEU A 37 -5.54 6.14 10.06
N GLU A 38 -5.17 6.38 11.31
CA GLU A 38 -4.23 5.53 12.05
C GLU A 38 -4.74 4.09 12.15
N GLN A 39 -6.03 3.89 12.44
CA GLN A 39 -6.64 2.57 12.46
C GLN A 39 -6.55 1.86 11.10
N MET A 40 -6.85 2.56 10.00
CA MET A 40 -6.70 2.00 8.64
C MET A 40 -5.26 1.60 8.37
N ILE A 41 -4.28 2.42 8.77
CA ILE A 41 -2.86 2.14 8.58
C ILE A 41 -2.41 0.97 9.44
N THR A 42 -2.89 0.85 10.68
CA THR A 42 -2.64 -0.33 11.53
C THR A 42 -3.15 -1.60 10.87
N GLN A 43 -4.38 -1.59 10.33
CA GLN A 43 -4.91 -2.76 9.63
C GLN A 43 -4.06 -3.13 8.40
N VAL A 44 -3.59 -2.13 7.65
CA VAL A 44 -2.69 -2.35 6.50
C VAL A 44 -1.35 -2.89 6.96
N ASN A 45 -0.79 -2.36 8.06
CA ASN A 45 0.47 -2.82 8.64
C ASN A 45 0.40 -4.28 9.09
N ASP A 46 -0.67 -4.68 9.76
CA ASP A 46 -0.84 -6.05 10.27
C ASP A 46 -0.93 -7.05 9.11
N ASN A 47 -1.71 -6.70 8.07
CA ASN A 47 -1.77 -7.51 6.85
C ASN A 47 -0.42 -7.56 6.15
N PHE A 48 0.26 -6.41 6.03
CA PHE A 48 1.58 -6.32 5.39
C PHE A 48 2.59 -7.21 6.11
N ALA A 49 2.70 -7.10 7.43
CA ALA A 49 3.58 -7.94 8.25
C ALA A 49 3.24 -9.43 8.09
N MET A 50 1.95 -9.79 8.12
CA MET A 50 1.49 -11.18 7.93
C MET A 50 1.92 -11.74 6.57
N TYR A 51 1.69 -11.01 5.47
CA TYR A 51 2.08 -11.46 4.14
C TYR A 51 3.60 -11.50 3.97
N PHE A 52 4.32 -10.51 4.51
CA PHE A 52 5.78 -10.42 4.39
C PHE A 52 6.52 -11.53 5.14
N GLN A 53 5.94 -12.07 6.23
CA GLN A 53 6.44 -13.25 6.92
C GLN A 53 6.52 -14.49 6.01
N ARG A 54 5.68 -14.62 4.98
CA ARG A 54 5.77 -15.73 4.00
C ARG A 54 7.05 -15.70 3.20
N PHE A 55 7.61 -14.51 2.99
CA PHE A 55 8.91 -14.30 2.37
C PHE A 55 10.07 -14.47 3.37
N ARG A 56 9.79 -14.86 4.62
CA ARG A 56 10.75 -14.93 5.74
C ARG A 56 11.45 -13.59 6.01
N CYS A 57 10.75 -12.51 5.70
CA CYS A 57 11.22 -11.14 5.88
C CYS A 57 10.33 -10.41 6.89
N CYS A 58 10.80 -9.28 7.40
CA CYS A 58 10.03 -8.40 8.29
C CYS A 58 9.71 -7.09 7.58
N GLY A 59 8.50 -6.58 7.77
CA GLY A 59 8.03 -5.39 7.09
C GLY A 59 7.02 -4.64 7.96
N GLU A 60 7.08 -3.31 7.90
CA GLU A 60 6.20 -2.43 8.65
C GLU A 60 5.73 -1.27 7.78
N VAL A 61 4.48 -0.86 7.97
CA VAL A 61 3.87 0.30 7.35
C VAL A 61 3.44 1.25 8.45
N HIS A 62 3.89 2.50 8.40
CA HIS A 62 3.50 3.51 9.39
C HIS A 62 3.27 4.87 8.75
N LEU A 63 2.36 5.63 9.36
CA LEU A 63 2.15 7.04 9.07
C LEU A 63 3.28 7.85 9.70
N SER A 64 3.88 8.74 8.93
CA SER A 64 4.69 9.82 9.46
C SER A 64 3.93 11.13 9.26
N ASP A 65 3.69 11.82 10.37
CA ASP A 65 2.96 13.08 10.44
C ASP A 65 3.88 14.30 10.26
N GLY A 66 5.09 14.08 9.74
CA GLY A 66 6.00 15.17 9.38
C GLY A 66 6.65 15.93 10.53
N ARG A 67 6.28 15.61 11.78
CA ARG A 67 6.77 16.30 12.97
C ARG A 67 8.29 16.20 13.10
N LYS A 68 8.91 17.28 13.56
CA LYS A 68 10.34 17.29 13.87
C LYS A 68 10.61 16.37 15.05
N LEU A 69 11.71 15.65 15.01
CA LEU A 69 12.13 14.83 16.13
C LEU A 69 12.92 15.70 17.11
N ASN A 70 12.64 15.55 18.40
CA ASN A 70 13.44 16.16 19.46
C ASN A 70 14.78 15.42 19.63
N GLU A 71 15.62 15.88 20.58
CA GLU A 71 16.93 15.26 20.88
C GLU A 71 16.84 13.78 21.29
N ALA A 72 15.67 13.33 21.78
CA ALA A 72 15.38 11.94 22.13
C ALA A 72 14.80 11.12 20.96
N GLY A 73 14.67 11.69 19.76
CA GLY A 73 14.12 11.02 18.58
C GLY A 73 12.60 10.91 18.57
N GLN A 74 11.89 11.65 19.43
CA GLN A 74 10.44 11.62 19.52
C GLN A 74 9.80 12.79 18.76
N PRO A 75 8.65 12.59 18.09
CA PRO A 75 7.94 13.67 17.41
C PRO A 75 7.55 14.82 18.35
N GLU A 76 7.95 16.04 18.00
CA GLU A 76 7.67 17.27 18.75
C GLU A 76 6.98 18.31 17.86
N GLY A 77 6.04 19.05 18.47
CA GLY A 77 5.29 20.11 17.80
C GLY A 77 4.04 19.62 17.06
N PRO A 78 3.37 20.52 16.32
CA PRO A 78 2.21 20.19 15.52
C PRO A 78 2.60 19.40 14.26
N ASP A 79 1.66 18.61 13.78
CA ASP A 79 1.75 17.87 12.52
C ASP A 79 2.16 18.80 11.35
N ASP A 80 3.11 18.34 10.53
CA ASP A 80 3.52 19.04 9.30
C ASP A 80 2.94 18.33 8.09
N PHE A 81 1.73 18.76 7.70
CA PHE A 81 0.99 18.19 6.57
C PHE A 81 1.78 18.17 5.25
N SER A 82 2.76 19.07 5.06
CA SER A 82 3.60 19.06 3.86
C SER A 82 4.57 17.88 3.81
N GLN A 83 4.88 17.31 4.97
CA GLN A 83 5.81 16.21 5.15
C GLN A 83 5.11 14.88 5.48
N TYR A 84 3.77 14.83 5.35
CA TYR A 84 3.02 13.59 5.54
C TYR A 84 3.42 12.53 4.54
N LYS A 85 3.67 11.34 5.05
CA LYS A 85 4.09 10.20 4.23
C LYS A 85 3.71 8.89 4.88
N ILE A 86 3.46 7.90 4.04
CA ILE A 86 3.41 6.51 4.46
C ILE A 86 4.80 5.94 4.22
N HIS A 87 5.42 5.48 5.30
CA HIS A 87 6.70 4.79 5.22
C HIS A 87 6.46 3.29 5.21
N ILE A 88 6.84 2.66 4.10
CA ILE A 88 7.00 1.22 3.99
C ILE A 88 8.44 0.92 4.37
N LYS A 89 8.62 0.19 5.46
CA LYS A 89 9.92 -0.26 5.95
C LYS A 89 10.06 -1.76 5.79
N VAL A 90 11.25 -2.20 5.41
CA VAL A 90 11.54 -3.60 5.10
C VAL A 90 12.85 -4.04 5.74
N GLN A 91 12.92 -5.34 6.03
CA GLN A 91 14.10 -6.05 6.47
C GLN A 91 14.11 -7.40 5.74
N TRP A 92 15.02 -7.54 4.79
CA TRP A 92 15.15 -8.73 3.94
C TRP A 92 15.92 -9.86 4.63
N ARG A 93 16.82 -9.50 5.55
CA ARG A 93 17.68 -10.45 6.27
C ARG A 93 17.64 -10.16 7.76
N ALA A 94 17.67 -11.21 8.57
CA ALA A 94 17.66 -11.11 10.04
C ALA A 94 18.84 -10.27 10.60
N THR A 95 19.94 -10.16 9.84
CA THR A 95 21.12 -9.38 10.22
C THR A 95 21.01 -7.89 9.92
N GLU A 96 20.02 -7.48 9.14
CA GLU A 96 19.84 -6.09 8.71
C GLU A 96 18.87 -5.36 9.63
N GLN A 97 18.98 -4.03 9.70
CA GLN A 97 17.99 -3.21 10.38
C GLN A 97 16.84 -2.88 9.41
N LEU A 98 15.66 -2.72 9.99
CA LEU A 98 14.48 -2.25 9.29
C LEU A 98 14.74 -0.85 8.73
N HIS A 99 14.63 -0.68 7.41
CA HIS A 99 14.92 0.58 6.73
C HIS A 99 13.81 0.93 5.74
N VAL A 100 13.76 2.18 5.27
CA VAL A 100 12.71 2.62 4.33
C VAL A 100 12.98 2.00 2.96
N LEU A 101 11.94 1.47 2.32
CA LEU A 101 12.05 0.89 0.99
C LEU A 101 12.62 1.92 -0.02
N GLY A 102 13.68 1.53 -0.73
CA GLY A 102 14.41 2.34 -1.70
C GLY A 102 15.49 3.24 -1.09
N GLU A 103 15.69 3.20 0.23
CA GLU A 103 16.66 4.05 0.92
C GLU A 103 18.09 3.63 0.58
N GLY A 104 18.86 4.57 0.03
CA GLY A 104 20.30 4.38 -0.23
C GLY A 104 20.63 3.31 -1.27
N GLY A 105 19.65 2.89 -2.10
CA GLY A 105 19.86 1.86 -3.12
C GLY A 105 20.17 0.47 -2.57
N ARG A 106 19.75 0.20 -1.32
CA ARG A 106 19.98 -1.07 -0.63
C ARG A 106 19.14 -2.21 -1.19
N ASP A 107 17.96 -1.90 -1.72
CA ASP A 107 17.03 -2.87 -2.27
C ASP A 107 17.28 -3.14 -3.76
N SER A 108 17.32 -4.42 -4.12
CA SER A 108 17.27 -4.83 -5.52
C SER A 108 15.95 -4.47 -6.18
N GLY A 109 15.93 -4.43 -7.52
CA GLY A 109 14.70 -4.18 -8.27
C GLY A 109 13.58 -5.19 -7.94
N GLY A 110 13.93 -6.46 -7.77
CA GLY A 110 12.97 -7.51 -7.41
C GLY A 110 12.42 -7.37 -5.99
N GLU A 111 13.28 -7.06 -5.01
CA GLU A 111 12.86 -6.76 -3.63
C GLU A 111 11.88 -5.57 -3.58
N ARG A 112 12.17 -4.52 -4.35
CA ARG A 112 11.25 -3.38 -4.47
C ARG A 112 9.90 -3.78 -5.05
N SER A 113 9.88 -4.63 -6.08
CA SER A 113 8.64 -5.16 -6.64
C SER A 113 7.87 -6.01 -5.63
N VAL A 114 8.55 -6.90 -4.88
CA VAL A 114 7.94 -7.73 -3.83
C VAL A 114 7.25 -6.86 -2.79
N ALA A 115 7.97 -5.93 -2.18
CA ALA A 115 7.43 -5.08 -1.12
C ALA A 115 6.26 -4.22 -1.62
N THR A 116 6.36 -3.70 -2.84
CA THR A 116 5.28 -2.92 -3.45
C THR A 116 4.02 -3.78 -3.66
N MET A 117 4.17 -4.98 -4.19
CA MET A 117 3.03 -5.88 -4.44
C MET A 117 2.37 -6.34 -3.14
N VAL A 118 3.17 -6.72 -2.12
CA VAL A 118 2.64 -7.10 -0.81
C VAL A 118 1.90 -5.94 -0.16
N TYR A 119 2.40 -4.71 -0.30
CA TYR A 119 1.69 -3.52 0.18
C TYR A 119 0.34 -3.32 -0.54
N LEU A 120 0.31 -3.46 -1.86
CA LEU A 120 -0.94 -3.36 -2.65
C LEU A 120 -1.97 -4.43 -2.27
N ILE A 121 -1.53 -5.66 -2.00
CA ILE A 121 -2.39 -6.75 -1.50
C ILE A 121 -2.90 -6.39 -0.10
N SER A 122 -2.06 -5.84 0.78
CA SER A 122 -2.44 -5.48 2.15
C SER A 122 -3.49 -4.36 2.21
N LEU A 123 -3.49 -3.47 1.22
CA LEU A 123 -4.50 -2.42 1.05
C LEU A 123 -5.88 -2.95 0.64
N GLN A 124 -5.99 -4.21 0.20
CA GLN A 124 -7.23 -4.71 -0.36
C GLN A 124 -8.38 -4.73 0.63
N ASN A 125 -8.08 -4.94 1.92
CA ASN A 125 -9.09 -5.14 2.97
C ASN A 125 -9.81 -3.83 3.26
N ILE A 126 -9.11 -2.69 3.17
CA ILE A 126 -9.69 -1.36 3.38
C ILE A 126 -10.29 -0.74 2.12
N ASN A 127 -9.96 -1.24 0.92
CA ASN A 127 -10.43 -0.65 -0.31
C ASN A 127 -11.74 -1.31 -0.79
N PRO A 128 -12.84 -0.55 -0.97
CA PRO A 128 -14.18 -1.06 -1.25
C PRO A 128 -14.39 -1.58 -2.69
N ALA A 129 -13.36 -1.57 -3.55
CA ALA A 129 -13.50 -2.00 -4.95
C ALA A 129 -14.05 -3.45 -5.06
N PRO A 130 -15.08 -3.69 -5.90
CA PRO A 130 -15.73 -5.00 -6.02
C PRO A 130 -14.86 -6.03 -6.75
N PHE A 131 -13.98 -5.56 -7.64
CA PHE A 131 -13.01 -6.40 -8.34
C PHE A 131 -11.69 -5.65 -8.53
N ARG A 132 -10.64 -6.41 -8.83
CA ARG A 132 -9.28 -5.92 -9.05
C ARG A 132 -8.71 -6.52 -10.32
N VAL A 133 -7.95 -5.71 -11.06
CA VAL A 133 -7.20 -6.17 -12.23
C VAL A 133 -5.73 -6.01 -11.92
N VAL A 134 -4.98 -7.10 -12.08
CA VAL A 134 -3.56 -7.18 -11.87
C VAL A 134 -2.95 -7.63 -13.19
N ASP A 135 -2.00 -6.86 -13.71
CA ASP A 135 -1.31 -7.16 -14.97
C ASP A 135 0.20 -7.13 -14.75
N GLU A 136 0.94 -7.95 -15.49
CA GLU A 136 2.42 -8.01 -15.48
C GLU A 136 3.06 -8.17 -14.09
N ILE A 137 2.39 -8.84 -13.16
CA ILE A 137 2.87 -9.00 -11.76
C ILE A 137 4.16 -9.81 -11.64
N ASN A 138 4.49 -10.58 -12.67
CA ASN A 138 5.64 -11.46 -12.72
C ASN A 138 6.90 -10.82 -13.31
N GLN A 139 6.87 -9.54 -13.69
CA GLN A 139 8.05 -8.86 -14.20
C GLN A 139 9.02 -8.46 -13.07
N ALA A 140 10.31 -8.72 -13.29
CA ALA A 140 11.43 -8.34 -12.43
C ALA A 140 11.57 -9.11 -11.09
N MET A 141 11.04 -10.33 -10.99
CA MET A 141 11.14 -11.16 -9.79
C MET A 141 11.63 -12.59 -10.10
N ASP A 142 12.29 -13.24 -9.14
CA ASP A 142 12.65 -14.64 -9.28
C ASP A 142 11.44 -15.58 -9.12
N SER A 143 11.60 -16.85 -9.50
CA SER A 143 10.53 -17.84 -9.48
C SER A 143 9.97 -18.11 -8.07
N THR A 144 10.80 -17.98 -7.04
CA THR A 144 10.40 -18.19 -5.64
C THR A 144 9.48 -17.07 -5.17
N ASN A 145 9.87 -15.81 -5.39
CA ASN A 145 9.08 -14.67 -4.98
C ASN A 145 7.80 -14.52 -5.82
N GLU A 146 7.86 -14.83 -7.12
CA GLU A 146 6.69 -14.89 -7.98
C GLU A 146 5.63 -15.85 -7.42
N ARG A 147 6.03 -17.08 -7.06
CA ARG A 147 5.14 -18.05 -6.43
C ARG A 147 4.53 -17.51 -5.14
N ASN A 148 5.35 -16.97 -4.23
CA ASN A 148 4.87 -16.44 -2.96
C ASN A 148 3.84 -15.31 -3.15
N ILE A 149 4.05 -14.40 -4.12
CA ILE A 149 3.07 -13.35 -4.44
C ILE A 149 1.75 -13.94 -4.92
N PHE A 150 1.80 -14.92 -5.84
CA PHE A 150 0.60 -15.59 -6.34
C PHE A 150 -0.15 -16.31 -5.20
N GLU A 151 0.56 -16.94 -4.27
CA GLU A 151 -0.04 -17.53 -3.05
C GLU A 151 -0.64 -16.47 -2.12
N CYS A 152 -0.06 -15.28 -2.05
CA CYS A 152 -0.64 -14.16 -1.30
C CYS A 152 -1.94 -13.69 -1.95
N ILE A 153 -1.97 -13.56 -3.29
CA ILE A 153 -3.18 -13.15 -4.03
C ILE A 153 -4.30 -14.18 -3.88
N THR A 154 -4.01 -15.46 -4.07
CA THR A 154 -5.02 -16.53 -3.92
C THR A 154 -5.60 -16.57 -2.50
N HIS A 155 -4.75 -16.42 -1.47
CA HIS A 155 -5.20 -16.32 -0.09
C HIS A 155 -6.07 -15.07 0.14
N ALA A 156 -5.62 -13.93 -0.38
CA ALA A 156 -6.34 -12.68 -0.35
C ALA A 156 -7.74 -12.75 -1.00
N CYS A 157 -7.88 -13.44 -2.13
CA CYS A 157 -9.17 -13.68 -2.78
C CYS A 157 -10.12 -14.46 -1.86
N ASN A 158 -9.61 -15.53 -1.25
CA ASN A 158 -10.39 -16.43 -0.41
C ASN A 158 -10.89 -15.75 0.88
N GLU A 159 -10.08 -14.90 1.50
CA GLU A 159 -10.47 -14.18 2.73
C GLU A 159 -11.32 -12.93 2.45
N GLY A 160 -11.03 -12.23 1.35
CA GLY A 160 -11.61 -10.92 1.06
C GLY A 160 -12.93 -10.96 0.31
N GLY A 161 -13.31 -12.11 -0.29
CA GLY A 161 -14.53 -12.25 -1.09
C GLY A 161 -14.58 -11.33 -2.32
N LYS A 162 -13.42 -10.79 -2.76
CA LYS A 162 -13.31 -9.84 -3.88
C LYS A 162 -12.77 -10.57 -5.11
N GLN A 163 -13.31 -10.21 -6.28
CA GLN A 163 -12.90 -10.84 -7.53
C GLN A 163 -11.57 -10.28 -8.03
N TYR A 164 -10.65 -11.16 -8.42
CA TYR A 164 -9.37 -10.80 -9.02
C TYR A 164 -9.31 -11.26 -10.48
N PHE A 165 -8.93 -10.34 -11.36
CA PHE A 165 -8.54 -10.61 -12.74
C PHE A 165 -7.03 -10.53 -12.80
N LEU A 166 -6.38 -11.67 -13.02
CA LEU A 166 -4.94 -11.74 -13.16
C LEU A 166 -4.59 -11.97 -14.63
N LEU A 167 -3.94 -10.97 -15.22
CA LEU A 167 -3.39 -11.01 -16.55
C LEU A 167 -1.91 -11.37 -16.43
N THR A 168 -1.56 -12.56 -16.91
CA THR A 168 -0.19 -13.06 -16.86
C THR A 168 0.12 -13.90 -18.09
N PRO A 169 1.32 -13.76 -18.69
CA PRO A 169 1.78 -14.67 -19.72
C PRO A 169 2.22 -16.04 -19.16
N LYS A 170 2.33 -16.17 -17.82
CA LYS A 170 2.86 -17.34 -17.15
C LYS A 170 1.87 -17.88 -16.11
N LEU A 171 1.42 -19.11 -16.35
CA LEU A 171 0.72 -19.92 -15.35
C LEU A 171 1.75 -20.68 -14.52
N LEU A 172 1.61 -20.68 -13.20
CA LEU A 172 2.52 -21.36 -12.29
C LEU A 172 2.02 -22.79 -12.03
N PRO A 173 2.81 -23.83 -12.33
CA PRO A 173 2.43 -25.20 -11.99
C PRO A 173 2.39 -25.38 -10.48
N ASP A 174 1.57 -26.33 -9.99
CA ASP A 174 1.48 -26.70 -8.57
C ASP A 174 1.17 -25.53 -7.64
N LEU A 175 0.46 -24.50 -8.11
CA LEU A 175 -0.08 -23.44 -7.26
C LEU A 175 -1.52 -23.79 -6.86
N PRO A 176 -1.89 -23.71 -5.57
CA PRO A 176 -3.27 -23.92 -5.14
C PRO A 176 -4.13 -22.71 -5.53
N TYR A 177 -4.59 -22.67 -6.78
CA TYR A 177 -5.43 -21.59 -7.30
C TYR A 177 -6.79 -21.46 -6.58
N GLY A 178 -7.24 -22.50 -5.88
CA GLY A 178 -8.57 -22.56 -5.24
C GLY A 178 -9.67 -22.97 -6.22
N GLU A 179 -10.77 -23.49 -5.68
CA GLU A 179 -11.88 -24.03 -6.49
C GLU A 179 -12.64 -22.95 -7.27
N ASP A 180 -12.63 -21.71 -6.77
CA ASP A 180 -13.33 -20.56 -7.36
C ASP A 180 -12.50 -19.84 -8.46
N THR A 181 -11.31 -20.36 -8.80
CA THR A 181 -10.47 -19.77 -9.84
C THR A 181 -10.83 -20.28 -11.23
N VAL A 182 -11.10 -19.34 -12.14
CA VAL A 182 -11.30 -19.62 -13.57
C VAL A 182 -10.06 -19.20 -14.36
N VAL A 183 -9.46 -20.14 -15.09
CA VAL A 183 -8.34 -19.87 -15.99
C VAL A 183 -8.85 -19.68 -17.42
N GLN A 184 -8.62 -18.51 -18.00
CA GLN A 184 -8.94 -18.22 -19.39
C GLN A 184 -7.66 -18.10 -20.21
N LEU A 185 -7.48 -19.02 -21.16
CA LEU A 185 -6.36 -19.00 -22.12
C LEU A 185 -6.79 -18.28 -23.40
N VAL A 186 -6.09 -17.22 -23.77
CA VAL A 186 -6.36 -16.45 -24.99
C VAL A 186 -5.41 -16.89 -26.10
N PHE A 187 -5.94 -17.56 -27.11
CA PHE A 187 -5.17 -17.96 -28.29
C PHE A 187 -5.55 -17.07 -29.49
N ASN A 188 -4.65 -16.20 -29.94
CA ASN A 188 -4.87 -15.29 -31.08
C ASN A 188 -3.90 -15.57 -32.24
N GLY A 189 -3.69 -16.85 -32.55
CA GLY A 189 -2.80 -17.27 -33.64
C GLY A 189 -3.52 -17.33 -35.00
N PRO A 190 -2.82 -17.11 -36.13
CA PRO A 190 -3.40 -17.25 -37.47
C PRO A 190 -3.88 -18.68 -37.80
N TRP A 191 -3.42 -19.67 -37.03
CA TRP A 191 -3.76 -21.10 -37.18
C TRP A 191 -4.65 -21.62 -36.04
N MET A 192 -5.22 -20.73 -35.24
CA MET A 192 -6.06 -21.14 -34.11
C MET A 192 -7.41 -21.64 -34.63
N GLU A 193 -7.78 -22.85 -34.24
CA GLU A 193 -9.08 -23.41 -34.60
C GLU A 193 -10.21 -22.56 -34.00
N PRO A 194 -11.31 -22.32 -34.74
CA PRO A 194 -12.48 -21.65 -34.20
C PRO A 194 -12.96 -22.30 -32.90
N LYS A 195 -13.56 -21.51 -32.00
CA LYS A 195 -14.03 -21.97 -30.68
C LYS A 195 -14.89 -23.22 -30.77
N GLU A 196 -15.68 -23.35 -31.83
CA GLU A 196 -16.58 -24.48 -32.08
C GLU A 196 -15.83 -25.80 -32.36
N ARG A 197 -14.56 -25.72 -32.80
CA ARG A 197 -13.69 -26.85 -33.12
C ARG A 197 -12.59 -27.07 -32.08
N PHE A 198 -12.34 -26.09 -31.21
CA PHE A 198 -11.33 -26.17 -30.17
C PHE A 198 -11.74 -27.12 -29.04
N ASN A 199 -10.94 -28.15 -28.78
CA ASN A 199 -11.19 -29.15 -27.73
C ASN A 199 -10.12 -29.06 -26.62
N LEU A 200 -10.50 -28.48 -25.48
CA LEU A 200 -9.61 -28.30 -24.33
C LEU A 200 -9.07 -29.63 -23.77
N LYS A 201 -9.88 -30.70 -23.75
CA LYS A 201 -9.48 -32.04 -23.25
C LYS A 201 -8.47 -32.76 -24.15
N ALA A 202 -8.34 -32.34 -25.40
CA ALA A 202 -7.34 -32.89 -26.31
C ALA A 202 -6.01 -32.11 -26.25
N PHE A 203 -6.03 -30.91 -25.64
CA PHE A 203 -4.89 -30.01 -25.52
C PHE A 203 -4.16 -30.15 -24.18
N CYS A 204 -4.90 -30.44 -23.10
CA CYS A 204 -4.41 -30.73 -21.76
C CYS A 204 -4.38 -32.24 -21.49
#